data_AF-A0A133N7N1-F1
#
_entry.id   AF-A0A133N7N1-F1
#
_cell.length_a   1.000
_cell.length_b   1.000
_cell.length_c   1.000
_cell.angle_alpha   90.00
_cell.angle_beta   90.00
_cell.angle_gamma   90.00
#
_symmetry.space_group_name_H-M   'P 1'
#
loop_
_entity.id
_entity.type
_entity.pdbx_description
1 polymer ?
#
loop_
_entity_poly.entity_id
_entity_poly.type
_entity_poly.pdbx_seq_one_letter_code
_entity_poly.pdbx_strand_id
1 'polypeptide(L)'
;METKETLELIRLAKLGNIQARNELIEKNINLIHKINRRYGSSEDGFQEGVLAFCHAIDKFDETKKVKLSSYAFHWIRQRIKRYRDREKYRLPAHVIEKMTKEERKIRIDFEY
;
A
#
# COMPACT_ATOMS: atom_id res chain seq x y z
N MET A 1 -7.92 -13.53 -12.85
CA MET A 1 -9.21 -12.82 -12.75
C MET A 1 -9.67 -12.85 -11.31
N GLU A 2 -10.33 -11.79 -10.83
CA GLU A 2 -10.93 -11.74 -9.48
C GLU A 2 -12.20 -12.61 -9.47
N THR A 3 -12.56 -13.20 -8.32
CA THR A 3 -13.78 -14.02 -8.23
C THR A 3 -15.03 -13.14 -8.27
N LYS A 4 -16.16 -13.68 -8.77
CA LYS A 4 -17.45 -12.97 -8.80
C LYS A 4 -17.86 -12.47 -7.40
N GLU A 5 -17.66 -13.30 -6.39
CA GLU A 5 -17.90 -12.96 -4.98
C GLU A 5 -17.07 -11.75 -4.53
N THR A 6 -15.77 -11.73 -4.85
CA THR A 6 -14.89 -10.61 -4.47
C THR A 6 -15.27 -9.32 -5.20
N LEU A 7 -15.71 -9.40 -6.46
CA LEU A 7 -16.22 -8.24 -7.19
C LEU A 7 -17.48 -7.66 -6.52
N GLU A 8 -18.39 -8.52 -6.06
CA GLU A 8 -19.58 -8.09 -5.34
C GLU A 8 -19.23 -7.39 -4.02
N LEU A 9 -18.30 -7.96 -3.25
CA LEU A 9 -17.78 -7.34 -2.03
C LEU A 9 -17.15 -5.97 -2.32
N ILE A 10 -16.38 -5.83 -3.41
CA ILE A 10 -15.79 -4.55 -3.81
C ILE A 10 -16.87 -3.52 -4.12
N ARG A 11 -17.94 -3.90 -4.83
CA ARG A 11 -19.05 -3.00 -5.14
C ARG A 11 -19.78 -2.56 -3.88
N LEU A 12 -20.09 -3.47 -2.97
CA LEU A 12 -20.71 -3.16 -1.68
C LEU A 12 -19.82 -2.25 -0.84
N ALA A 13 -18.51 -2.54 -0.77
CA ALA A 13 -17.55 -1.72 -0.04
C ALA A 13 -17.47 -0.28 -0.60
N LYS A 14 -17.55 -0.10 -1.92
CA LYS A 14 -17.62 1.22 -2.56
C LYS A 14 -18.90 1.99 -2.26
N LEU A 15 -20.02 1.27 -2.07
CA LEU A 15 -21.29 1.85 -1.61
C LEU A 15 -21.29 2.20 -0.12
N GLY A 16 -20.19 1.97 0.59
CA GLY A 16 -20.04 2.29 2.01
C GLY A 16 -20.41 1.15 2.97
N ASN A 17 -20.62 -0.07 2.48
CA ASN A 17 -20.86 -1.23 3.33
C ASN A 17 -19.58 -1.56 4.13
N ILE A 18 -19.63 -1.34 5.44
CA ILE A 18 -18.48 -1.52 6.35
C ILE A 18 -18.10 -3.00 6.45
N GLN A 19 -19.07 -3.90 6.52
CA GLN A 19 -18.85 -5.33 6.64
C GLN A 19 -18.12 -5.88 5.41
N ALA A 20 -18.55 -5.50 4.21
CA ALA A 20 -17.88 -5.89 2.97
C ALA A 20 -16.45 -5.36 2.89
N ARG A 21 -16.22 -4.12 3.38
CA ARG A 21 -14.88 -3.53 3.44
C ARG A 21 -13.98 -4.29 4.44
N ASN A 22 -14.49 -4.62 5.61
CA ASN A 22 -13.75 -5.39 6.62
C ASN A 22 -13.38 -6.78 6.08
N GLU A 23 -14.32 -7.48 5.44
CA GLU A 23 -14.07 -8.79 4.85
C GLU A 23 -12.97 -8.74 3.77
N LEU A 24 -12.98 -7.70 2.92
CA LEU A 24 -11.92 -7.49 1.93
C LEU A 24 -10.55 -7.24 2.58
N ILE A 25 -10.52 -6.48 3.68
CA ILE A 25 -9.29 -6.22 4.44
C ILE A 25 -8.78 -7.53 5.05
N GLU A 26 -9.64 -8.31 5.70
CA GLU A 26 -9.30 -9.58 6.32
C GLU A 26 -8.75 -10.58 5.31
N LYS A 27 -9.42 -10.73 4.16
CA LYS A 27 -8.96 -11.58 3.03
C LYS A 27 -7.56 -11.18 2.52
N ASN A 28 -7.16 -9.91 2.69
CA ASN A 28 -5.89 -9.38 2.19
C ASN A 28 -4.89 -8.99 3.30
N ILE A 29 -5.16 -9.31 4.56
CA ILE A 29 -4.35 -8.83 5.70
C ILE A 29 -2.89 -9.29 5.61
N ASN A 30 -2.67 -10.51 5.12
CA ASN A 30 -1.35 -11.09 4.93
C ASN A 30 -0.51 -10.35 3.87
N LEU A 31 -1.15 -9.80 2.84
CA LEU A 31 -0.48 -8.95 1.85
C LEU A 31 0.06 -7.68 2.51
N ILE A 32 -0.78 -7.02 3.32
CA ILE A 32 -0.43 -5.79 4.03
C ILE A 32 0.73 -6.06 5.00
N HIS A 33 0.63 -7.11 5.81
CA HIS A 33 1.72 -7.52 6.70
C HIS A 33 3.02 -7.83 5.93
N LYS A 34 2.94 -8.54 4.80
CA LYS A 34 4.11 -8.87 3.98
C LYS A 34 4.80 -7.62 3.42
N ILE A 35 4.04 -6.59 3.06
CA ILE A 35 4.60 -5.31 2.60
C ILE A 35 5.20 -4.55 3.79
N ASN A 36 4.47 -4.41 4.89
CA ASN A 36 4.92 -3.71 6.10
C ASN A 36 6.24 -4.29 6.65
N ARG A 37 6.40 -5.62 6.59
CA ARG A 37 7.63 -6.31 7.00
C ARG A 37 8.89 -5.79 6.31
N ARG A 38 8.77 -5.34 5.05
CA ARG A 38 9.91 -4.79 4.29
C ARG A 38 10.32 -3.38 4.75
N TYR A 39 9.50 -2.73 5.56
CA TYR A 39 9.67 -1.33 6.00
C TYR A 39 9.83 -1.19 7.51
N GLY A 40 10.10 -2.29 8.23
CA GLY A 40 10.41 -2.27 9.66
C GLY A 40 9.31 -2.82 10.57
N SER A 41 8.18 -3.31 10.03
CA SER A 41 7.12 -3.99 10.80
C SER A 41 6.50 -3.18 11.94
N SER A 42 6.33 -1.87 11.80
CA SER A 42 5.64 -1.02 12.79
C SER A 42 4.12 -1.20 12.74
N GLU A 43 3.45 -1.11 13.89
CA GLU A 43 1.98 -1.13 13.97
C GLU A 43 1.34 0.06 13.23
N ASP A 44 1.86 1.28 13.44
CA ASP A 44 1.40 2.48 12.75
C ASP A 44 1.56 2.38 11.22
N GLY A 45 2.70 1.86 10.76
CA GLY A 45 2.92 1.57 9.34
C GLY A 45 1.93 0.53 8.79
N PHE A 46 1.51 -0.45 9.58
CA PHE A 46 0.47 -1.40 9.19
C PHE A 46 -0.89 -0.70 9.06
N GLN A 47 -1.27 0.14 10.02
CA GLN A 47 -2.52 0.91 9.98
C GLN A 47 -2.57 1.84 8.76
N GLU A 48 -1.47 2.54 8.44
CA GLU A 48 -1.35 3.31 7.20
C GLU A 48 -1.51 2.43 5.95
N GLY A 49 -0.97 1.22 5.98
CA GLY A 49 -1.17 0.22 4.93
C GLY A 49 -2.63 -0.17 4.74
N VAL A 50 -3.38 -0.37 5.83
CA VAL A 50 -4.83 -0.65 5.81
C VAL A 50 -5.59 0.53 5.22
N LEU A 51 -5.29 1.77 5.62
CA LEU A 51 -5.91 2.96 5.04
C LEU A 51 -5.64 3.10 3.53
N ALA A 52 -4.43 2.77 3.09
CA ALA A 52 -4.07 2.76 1.68
C ALA A 52 -4.82 1.67 0.89
N PHE A 53 -5.05 0.51 1.51
CA PHE A 53 -5.84 -0.56 0.91
C PHE A 53 -7.32 -0.15 0.76
N CYS A 54 -7.91 0.50 1.77
CA CYS A 54 -9.25 1.08 1.66
C CYS A 54 -9.35 2.07 0.49
N HIS A 55 -8.36 2.96 0.36
CA HIS A 55 -8.29 3.88 -0.77
C HIS A 55 -8.18 3.16 -2.12
N ALA A 56 -7.43 2.05 -2.16
CA ALA A 56 -7.32 1.22 -3.35
C ALA A 56 -8.66 0.56 -3.72
N ILE A 57 -9.45 0.10 -2.74
CA ILE A 57 -10.81 -0.43 -2.98
C ILE A 57 -11.68 0.64 -3.63
N ASP A 58 -11.70 1.85 -3.06
CA ASP A 58 -12.55 2.95 -3.54
C ASP A 58 -12.23 3.33 -5.00
N LYS A 59 -10.96 3.27 -5.38
CA LYS A 59 -10.47 3.63 -6.72
C LYS A 59 -10.33 2.43 -7.67
N PHE A 60 -10.59 1.21 -7.21
CA PHE A 60 -10.37 0.01 -8.03
C PHE A 60 -11.31 0.01 -9.24
N ASP A 61 -10.81 -0.37 -10.40
CA ASP A 61 -11.60 -0.50 -11.62
C ASP A 61 -11.67 -1.97 -12.03
N GLU A 62 -12.86 -2.55 -11.89
CA GLU A 62 -13.12 -3.97 -12.18
C GLU A 62 -13.06 -4.30 -13.68
N THR A 63 -13.16 -3.30 -14.57
CA THR A 63 -13.08 -3.51 -16.02
C THR A 63 -11.68 -3.88 -16.48
N LYS A 64 -10.65 -3.53 -15.69
CA LYS A 64 -9.23 -3.66 -16.07
C LYS A 64 -8.66 -5.08 -15.98
N LYS A 65 -9.47 -6.11 -15.72
CA LYS A 65 -9.08 -7.55 -15.65
C LYS A 65 -7.87 -7.85 -14.74
N VAL A 66 -7.52 -6.95 -13.82
CA VAL A 66 -6.45 -7.13 -12.83
C VAL A 66 -7.03 -7.55 -11.49
N LYS A 67 -6.24 -8.26 -10.67
CA LYS A 67 -6.65 -8.60 -9.29
C LYS A 67 -6.54 -7.37 -8.39
N LEU A 68 -7.43 -7.26 -7.41
CA LEU A 68 -7.39 -6.15 -6.43
C LEU A 68 -6.05 -6.11 -5.68
N SER A 69 -5.54 -7.27 -5.26
CA SER A 69 -4.25 -7.39 -4.57
C SER A 69 -3.07 -6.82 -5.36
N SER A 70 -3.09 -7.01 -6.69
CA SER A 70 -2.06 -6.46 -7.59
C SER A 70 -2.16 -4.95 -7.69
N TYR A 71 -3.37 -4.41 -7.79
CA TYR A 71 -3.61 -2.97 -7.82
C TYR A 71 -3.23 -2.30 -6.48
N ALA A 72 -3.69 -2.89 -5.37
CA ALA A 72 -3.52 -2.31 -4.04
C ALA A 72 -2.05 -2.37 -3.55
N PHE A 73 -1.23 -3.28 -4.07
CA PHE A 73 0.19 -3.37 -3.74
C PHE A 73 0.92 -2.02 -3.85
N HIS A 74 0.67 -1.25 -4.92
CA HIS A 74 1.34 0.03 -5.14
C HIS A 74 0.91 1.08 -4.11
N TRP A 75 -0.38 1.16 -3.81
CA TRP A 75 -0.94 2.06 -2.80
C TRP A 75 -0.40 1.76 -1.42
N ILE A 76 -0.43 0.49 -1.00
CA ILE A 76 0.09 0.05 0.31
C ILE A 76 1.58 0.36 0.41
N ARG A 77 2.38 -0.09 -0.57
CA ARG A 77 3.83 0.10 -0.56
C ARG A 77 4.20 1.58 -0.47
N GLN A 78 3.56 2.43 -1.26
CA GLN A 78 3.86 3.85 -1.29
C GLN A 78 3.52 4.53 0.05
N ARG A 79 2.36 4.21 0.63
CA ARG A 79 1.89 4.80 1.89
C ARG A 79 2.80 4.41 3.05
N ILE A 80 3.12 3.12 3.19
CA ILE A 80 4.01 2.61 4.25
C ILE A 80 5.41 3.21 4.10
N LYS A 81 5.93 3.28 2.87
CA LYS A 81 7.24 3.91 2.63
C LYS A 81 7.24 5.38 3.07
N ARG A 82 6.24 6.16 2.64
CA ARG A 82 6.13 7.58 3.02
C ARG A 82 5.98 7.79 4.52
N TYR A 83 5.25 6.90 5.19
CA TYR A 83 5.15 6.90 6.65
C TYR A 83 6.54 6.70 7.28
N ARG A 84 7.26 5.66 6.87
CA ARG A 84 8.59 5.34 7.40
C ARG A 84 9.61 6.44 7.15
N ASP A 85 9.58 7.02 5.96
CA ASP A 85 10.45 8.13 5.57
C ASP A 85 10.21 9.34 6.50
N ARG A 86 8.95 9.67 6.81
CA ARG A 86 8.60 10.74 7.75
C ARG A 86 9.03 10.43 9.18
N GLU A 87 8.83 9.21 9.65
CA GLU A 87 9.25 8.80 11.00
C GLU A 87 10.76 8.86 11.19
N LYS A 88 11.52 8.36 10.21
CA LYS A 88 12.98 8.25 10.32
C LYS A 88 13.67 9.60 10.37
N TYR A 89 13.19 10.56 9.59
CA TYR A 89 13.88 11.85 9.42
C TYR A 89 13.15 13.03 10.04
N ARG A 90 11.83 12.96 10.27
CA ARG A 90 10.99 14.12 10.64
C ARG A 90 11.20 15.35 9.72
N LEU A 91 11.63 15.13 8.48
CA LEU A 91 11.91 16.16 7.48
C LEU A 91 10.84 16.18 6.39
N PRO A 92 10.64 17.31 5.67
CA PRO A 92 9.72 17.38 4.55
C PRO A 92 10.04 16.36 3.43
N ALA A 93 9.01 15.83 2.77
CA ALA A 93 9.14 14.74 1.77
C ALA A 93 10.12 15.08 0.62
N HIS A 94 10.12 16.32 0.14
CA HIS A 94 11.01 16.75 -0.95
C HIS A 94 12.50 16.69 -0.57
N VAL A 95 12.83 16.85 0.72
CA VAL A 95 14.21 16.76 1.23
C VAL A 95 14.65 15.30 1.25
N ILE A 96 13.78 14.41 1.77
CA ILE A 96 14.04 12.96 1.83
C ILE A 96 14.20 12.38 0.42
N GLU A 97 13.39 12.82 -0.55
CA GLU A 97 13.49 12.37 -1.95
C GLU A 97 14.81 12.74 -2.61
N LYS A 98 15.38 13.92 -2.30
CA LYS A 98 16.73 14.28 -2.73
C LYS A 98 17.73 13.30 -2.13
N MET A 99 17.81 13.23 -0.80
CA MET A 99 18.79 12.39 -0.10
C MET A 99 18.78 10.94 -0.59
N THR A 100 17.60 10.35 -0.80
CA THR A 100 17.46 8.98 -1.30
C THR A 100 18.02 8.80 -2.72
N LYS A 101 17.91 9.83 -3.58
CA LYS A 101 18.51 9.81 -4.93
C LYS A 101 20.02 9.93 -4.84
N GLU A 102 20.55 10.78 -3.97
CA GLU A 102 22.00 10.91 -3.77
C GLU A 102 22.62 9.62 -3.22
N GLU A 103 22.03 9.02 -2.18
CA GLU A 103 22.45 7.71 -1.65
C GLU A 103 22.47 6.62 -2.74
N ARG A 104 21.47 6.63 -3.63
CA ARG A 104 21.39 5.66 -4.73
C ARG A 104 22.45 5.88 -5.80
N LYS A 105 22.83 7.13 -6.09
CA LYS A 105 23.94 7.44 -7.02
C LYS A 105 25.27 6.96 -6.46
N ILE A 106 25.56 7.34 -5.22
CA ILE A 106 26.77 6.92 -4.51
C ILE A 106 26.90 5.39 -4.55
N ARG A 107 25.81 4.65 -4.28
CA ARG A 107 25.84 3.19 -4.30
C ARG A 107 26.13 2.59 -5.68
N ILE A 108 25.68 3.23 -6.76
CA ILE A 108 25.96 2.77 -8.14
C ILE A 108 27.40 3.09 -8.53
N ASP A 109 27.91 4.25 -8.11
CA ASP A 109 29.27 4.71 -8.40
C ASP A 109 30.34 3.83 -7.71
N PHE A 110 29.99 3.10 -6.64
CA PHE A 110 30.86 2.12 -5.97
C PHE A 110 30.77 0.69 -6.54
N GLU A 111 29.83 0.39 -7.45
CA GLU A 111 29.69 -0.92 -8.11
C GLU A 111 30.40 -0.99 -9.49
N TYR A 112 31.21 0.02 -9.83
CA TYR A 112 32.09 0.09 -11.00
C TYR A 112 33.55 0.29 -10.59
#